data_AF-A0A7K0IB45-F1
#
_entry.id   AF-A0A7K0IB45-F1
#
_cell.length_a   1.000
_cell.length_b   1.000
_cell.length_c   1.000
_cell.angle_alpha   90.00
_cell.angle_beta   90.00
_cell.angle_gamma   90.00
#
_symmetry.space_group_name_H-M   'P 1'
#
loop_
_entity.id
_entity.type
_entity.pdbx_description
1 polymer ?
#
loop_
_entity_poly.entity_id
_entity_poly.type
_entity_poly.pdbx_seq_one_letter_code
_entity_poly.pdbx_strand_id
1 'polypeptide(L)' 'MSGTCTEEQIIALEGIFDWIDLDNLQQQVIDAVGLDWADDINSAIANLECEIRETIRDMRRKAGL' A
#
# COMPACT_ATOMS: atom_id res chain seq x y z
N MET A 1 -25.21 1.04 -6.99
CA MET A 1 -25.00 -0.37 -6.61
C MET A 1 -24.19 -0.36 -5.32
N SER A 2 -24.74 -0.84 -4.21
CA SER A 2 -23.99 -1.04 -2.95
C SER A 2 -23.72 -2.52 -2.83
N GLY A 3 -22.73 -3.02 -3.57
CA GLY A 3 -22.24 -4.38 -3.39
C GLY A 3 -21.20 -4.39 -2.28
N THR A 4 -21.31 -5.31 -1.34
CA THR A 4 -20.24 -5.62 -0.39
C THR A 4 -19.08 -6.26 -1.15
N CYS A 5 -17.84 -5.88 -0.82
CA CYS A 5 -16.64 -6.48 -1.40
C CYS A 5 -16.59 -7.97 -1.05
N THR A 6 -16.30 -8.85 -2.01
CA THR A 6 -16.11 -10.29 -1.75
C THR A 6 -14.70 -10.57 -1.25
N GLU A 7 -14.50 -11.74 -0.63
CA GLU A 7 -13.17 -12.18 -0.17
C GLU A 7 -12.18 -12.28 -1.33
N GLU A 8 -12.62 -12.78 -2.50
CA GLU A 8 -11.80 -12.88 -3.71
C GLU A 8 -11.35 -11.51 -4.22
N GLN A 9 -12.20 -10.48 -4.12
CA GLN A 9 -11.85 -9.11 -4.48
C GLN A 9 -10.84 -8.51 -3.51
N ILE A 10 -10.95 -8.81 -2.22
CA ILE A 10 -9.98 -8.38 -1.20
C ILE A 10 -8.63 -9.04 -1.43
N ILE A 11 -8.60 -10.35 -1.65
CA ILE A 11 -7.36 -11.09 -1.98
C ILE A 11 -6.73 -10.55 -3.27
N ALA A 12 -7.54 -10.23 -4.29
CA ALA A 12 -7.04 -9.64 -5.51
C ALA A 12 -6.42 -8.25 -5.26
N LEU A 13 -7.00 -7.43 -4.39
CA LEU A 13 -6.46 -6.12 -3.99
C LEU A 13 -5.16 -6.26 -3.19
N GLU A 14 -5.10 -7.18 -2.22
CA GLU A 14 -3.88 -7.53 -1.49
C GLU A 14 -2.79 -7.97 -2.47
N GLY A 15 -3.13 -8.84 -3.42
CA GLY A 15 -2.22 -9.28 -4.47
C GLY A 15 -1.71 -8.13 -5.36
N ILE A 16 -2.58 -7.21 -5.80
CA ILE A 16 -2.14 -6.03 -6.58
C ILE A 16 -1.15 -5.18 -5.77
N PHE A 17 -1.44 -4.98 -4.48
CA PHE A 17 -0.60 -4.14 -3.63
C PHE A 17 0.74 -4.80 -3.28
N ASP A 18 0.75 -6.10 -2.98
CA ASP A 18 1.98 -6.85 -2.69
C ASP A 18 2.91 -6.98 -3.92
N TRP A 19 2.40 -6.75 -5.15
CA TRP A 19 3.24 -6.63 -6.34
C TRP A 19 4.03 -5.32 -6.42
N ILE A 20 3.65 -4.32 -5.62
CA ILE A 20 4.38 -3.06 -5.56
C ILE A 20 5.60 -3.28 -4.66
N ASP A 21 6.77 -3.33 -5.28
CA ASP A 21 8.05 -3.39 -4.57
C ASP A 21 8.40 -2.00 -4.02
N LEU A 22 7.89 -1.72 -2.81
CA LEU A 22 8.12 -0.45 -2.12
C LEU A 22 9.58 -0.26 -1.72
N ASP A 23 10.30 -1.34 -1.43
CA ASP A 23 11.74 -1.30 -1.12
C ASP A 23 12.52 -0.80 -2.34
N ASN A 24 12.21 -1.34 -3.52
CA ASN A 24 12.80 -0.87 -4.78
C ASN A 24 12.39 0.58 -5.10
N LEU A 25 11.16 1.00 -4.79
CA LEU A 25 10.75 2.40 -4.95
C LEU A 25 11.54 3.34 -4.04
N GLN A 26 11.70 3.00 -2.76
CA GLN A 26 12.50 3.77 -1.81
C GLN A 26 13.97 3.85 -2.24
N GLN A 27 14.53 2.74 -2.74
CA GLN A 27 15.90 2.73 -3.26
C GLN A 27 16.05 3.66 -4.47
N GLN A 28 15.11 3.66 -5.42
CA GLN A 28 15.15 4.57 -6.57
C GLN A 28 15.07 6.05 -6.15
N VAL A 29 14.32 6.37 -5.10
CA VAL A 29 14.28 7.72 -4.53
C VAL A 29 15.65 8.09 -3.95
N ILE A 30 16.25 7.19 -3.16
CA ILE A 30 17.59 7.39 -2.61
C ILE A 30 18.62 7.59 -3.73
N ASP A 31 18.56 6.80 -4.79
CA ASP A 31 19.48 6.90 -5.93
C ASP A 31 19.32 8.23 -6.69
N ALA A 32 18.10 8.78 -6.72
CA ALA A 32 17.80 10.02 -7.42
C ALA A 32 18.21 11.29 -6.64
N VAL A 33 17.98 11.33 -5.33
CA VAL A 33 18.16 12.55 -4.52
C VAL A 33 19.22 12.45 -3.42
N GLY A 34 19.77 11.25 -3.20
CA GLY A 34 20.67 10.94 -2.09
C GLY A 34 19.92 10.68 -0.79
N LEU A 35 20.54 9.90 0.10
CA LEU A 35 19.93 9.48 1.37
C LEU A 35 19.48 10.67 2.25
N ASP A 36 20.29 11.74 2.29
CA ASP A 36 20.04 12.92 3.12
C ASP A 36 18.76 13.68 2.75
N TRP A 37 18.28 13.54 1.51
CA TRP A 37 17.09 14.22 1.00
C TRP A 37 15.91 13.27 0.73
N ALA A 38 16.13 11.96 0.85
CA ALA A 38 15.11 10.94 0.57
C ALA A 38 14.15 10.71 1.75
N ASP A 39 14.48 11.17 2.96
CA ASP A 39 13.78 10.82 4.20
C ASP A 39 12.27 11.16 4.18
N ASP A 40 11.92 12.37 3.72
CA ASP A 40 10.52 12.81 3.64
C ASP A 40 9.71 11.96 2.64
N ILE A 41 10.31 11.61 1.50
CA ILE A 41 9.65 10.82 0.45
C ILE A 41 9.54 9.36 0.89
N ASN A 42 10.58 8.79 1.49
CA ASN A 42 10.56 7.43 2.02
C ASN A 42 9.52 7.29 3.15
N SER A 43 9.40 8.30 4.01
CA SER A 43 8.35 8.38 5.03
C SER A 43 6.95 8.44 4.40
N ALA A 44 6.77 9.21 3.32
CA ALA A 44 5.51 9.24 2.59
C ALA A 44 5.16 7.88 1.94
N ILE A 45 6.16 7.17 1.41
CA ILE A 45 5.99 5.82 0.85
C ILE A 45 5.54 4.83 1.95
N ALA A 46 6.19 4.86 3.12
CA ALA A 46 5.82 4.00 4.25
C ALA A 46 4.42 4.31 4.78
N ASN A 47 4.03 5.59 4.84
CA ASN A 47 2.69 5.99 5.24
C ASN A 47 1.63 5.51 4.23
N LEU A 48 1.91 5.64 2.92
CA LEU A 48 1.03 5.13 1.88
C LEU A 48 0.79 3.62 2.01
N GLU A 49 1.84 2.85 2.33
CA GLU A 49 1.71 1.42 2.61
C GLU A 49 0.73 1.16 3.76
N CYS A 50 0.94 1.86 4.87
CA CYS A 50 0.11 1.72 6.05
C CYS A 50 -1.36 2.03 5.72
N GLU A 51 -1.62 3.17 5.07
CA GLU A 51 -2.97 3.62 4.71
C GLU A 51 -3.70 2.64 3.80
N ILE A 52 -3.02 2.08 2.79
CA ILE A 52 -3.62 1.10 1.88
C ILE A 52 -3.93 -0.21 2.63
N ARG A 53 -2.98 -0.72 3.42
CA ARG A 53 -3.20 -1.96 4.20
C ARG A 53 -4.32 -1.80 5.23
N GLU A 54 -4.42 -0.64 5.88
CA GLU A 54 -5.52 -0.32 6.79
C GLU A 54 -6.85 -0.21 6.06
N THR A 55 -6.87 0.44 4.89
CA THR A 55 -8.08 0.55 4.06
C THR A 55 -8.60 -0.82 3.64
N ILE A 56 -7.72 -1.73 3.19
CA ILE A 56 -8.09 -3.10 2.83
C ILE A 56 -8.63 -3.86 4.05
N ARG A 57 -8.00 -3.71 5.22
CA ARG A 57 -8.48 -4.30 6.48
C ARG A 57 -9.88 -3.79 6.85
N ASP A 58 -10.14 -2.51 6.68
CA ASP A 58 -11.45 -1.91 6.94
C ASP A 58 -12.51 -2.35 5.93
N MET A 59 -12.12 -2.56 4.66
CA MET A 59 -13.00 -3.15 3.65
C MET A 59 -13.41 -4.58 4.06
N ARG A 60 -12.46 -5.39 4.56
CA ARG A 60 -12.71 -6.74 5.07
C ARG A 60 -13.72 -6.74 6.21
N ARG A 61 -13.52 -5.86 7.20
CA ARG A 61 -14.46 -5.68 8.33
C ARG A 61 -15.86 -5.27 7.85
N LYS A 62 -15.95 -4.31 6.91
CA LYS A 62 -17.23 -3.85 6.36
C LYS A 62 -17.97 -4.92 5.55
N ALA A 63 -17.23 -5.87 4.97
CA ALA A 63 -17.79 -7.02 4.26
C ALA A 63 -18.25 -8.15 5.21
N GLY A 64 -17.89 -8.10 6.50
CA GLY A 64 -18.17 -9.16 7.48
C GLY A 64 -17.22 -10.36 7.39
N LEU A 65 -16.00 -10.13 6.89
CA LEU A 65 -14.94 -11.12 6.66
C LEU A 65 -13.78 -10.99 7.66
#